data_AF-A0A851DS83-F1
#
_entry.id   AF-A0A851DS83-F1
#
_cell.length_a   1.000
_cell.length_b   1.000
_cell.length_c   1.000
_cell.angle_alpha   90.00
_cell.angle_beta   90.00
_cell.angle_gamma   90.00
#
_symmetry.space_group_name_H-M   'P 1'
#
loop_
_entity.id
_entity.type
_entity.pdbx_description
1 polymer ?
#
loop_
_entity_poly.entity_id
_entity_poly.type
_entity_poly.pdbx_seq_one_letter_code
_entity_poly.pdbx_strand_id
1 'polypeptide(L)' 'RMPRHAQQLRDQDINPCVAETDASAKCMVDNNYKKDMCTTYFLKYKNCRKFW' A
#
# COMPACT_ATOMS: atom_id res chain seq x y z
N ARG A 1 -1.96 18.93 10.60
CA ARG A 1 -2.51 19.09 9.23
C ARG A 1 -1.77 18.10 8.34
N MET A 2 -2.46 17.17 7.67
CA MET A 2 -1.79 16.20 6.79
C MET A 2 -1.23 16.92 5.55
N PRO A 3 -0.02 16.57 5.07
CA PRO A 3 0.52 17.13 3.83
C PRO A 3 -0.38 16.79 2.64
N ARG A 4 -0.57 17.73 1.69
CA ARG A 4 -1.43 17.51 0.50
C ARG A 4 -1.04 16.28 -0.31
N HIS A 5 0.26 16.01 -0.43
CA HIS A 5 0.77 14.81 -1.11
C HIS A 5 0.37 13.51 -0.38
N ALA A 6 0.31 13.53 0.96
CA ALA A 6 -0.14 12.39 1.74
C ALA A 6 -1.67 12.17 1.63
N GLN A 7 -2.43 13.24 1.35
CA GLN A 7 -3.86 13.13 1.06
C GLN A 7 -4.10 12.50 -0.31
N GLN A 8 -3.38 12.92 -1.35
CA GLN A 8 -3.47 12.33 -2.70
C GLN A 8 -3.07 10.85 -2.72
N LEU A 9 -2.10 10.46 -1.89
CA LEU A 9 -1.69 9.05 -1.76
C LEU A 9 -2.76 8.15 -1.15
N ARG A 10 -3.71 8.71 -0.37
CA ARG A 10 -4.83 8.00 0.26
C ARG A 10 -6.17 8.22 -0.44
N ASP A 11 -6.18 9.07 -1.45
CA ASP A 11 -7.36 9.32 -2.26
C ASP A 11 -7.59 8.11 -3.16
N GLN A 12 -8.70 7.40 -2.93
CA GLN A 12 -9.04 6.17 -3.66
C GLN A 12 -9.38 6.46 -5.12
N ASP A 13 -9.81 7.67 -5.45
CA ASP A 13 -10.11 8.09 -6.82
C ASP A 13 -8.83 8.42 -7.61
N ILE A 14 -7.73 8.75 -6.93
CA ILE A 14 -6.43 9.08 -7.55
C ILE A 14 -5.45 7.90 -7.49
N ASN A 15 -5.49 7.11 -6.40
CA ASN A 15 -4.64 5.94 -6.20
C ASN A 15 -5.51 4.70 -5.97
N PRO A 16 -5.81 3.93 -7.04
CA PRO A 16 -6.65 2.73 -6.92
C PRO A 16 -6.00 1.61 -6.10
N CYS A 17 -4.70 1.75 -5.76
CA CYS A 17 -3.93 0.76 -5.01
C CYS A 17 -3.75 1.12 -3.52
N VAL A 18 -4.60 2.00 -2.97
CA VAL A 18 -4.58 2.40 -1.55
C VAL A 18 -4.79 1.20 -0.63
N ALA A 19 -5.72 0.31 -0.98
CA ALA A 19 -6.02 -0.86 -0.16
C ALA A 19 -4.80 -1.79 -0.02
N GLU A 20 -4.09 -2.05 -1.12
CA GLU A 20 -2.88 -2.87 -1.14
C GLU A 20 -1.72 -2.17 -0.43
N THR A 21 -1.63 -0.84 -0.56
CA THR A 21 -0.64 -0.02 0.14
C THR A 21 -0.83 -0.13 1.65
N ASP A 22 -2.05 0.11 2.15
CA ASP A 22 -2.36 0.03 3.58
C ASP A 22 -2.20 -1.41 4.10
N ALA A 23 -2.60 -2.43 3.33
CA ALA A 23 -2.41 -3.83 3.71
C ALA A 23 -0.92 -4.21 3.83
N SER A 24 -0.09 -3.76 2.88
CA SER A 24 1.35 -4.01 2.92
C SER A 24 2.04 -3.28 4.08
N ALA A 25 1.63 -2.03 4.36
CA ALA A 25 2.14 -1.24 5.47
C ALA A 25 1.76 -1.88 6.82
N LYS A 26 0.50 -2.33 6.96
CA LYS A 26 0.04 -3.05 8.15
C LYS A 26 0.83 -4.34 8.38
N CYS A 27 1.01 -5.15 7.33
CA CYS A 27 1.79 -6.38 7.43
C CYS A 27 3.22 -6.11 7.92
N MET A 28 3.86 -5.04 7.43
CA MET A 28 5.20 -4.67 7.87
C MET A 28 5.25 -4.32 9.36
N VAL A 29 4.27 -3.57 9.87
CA VAL A 29 4.18 -3.25 11.30
C VAL A 29 3.97 -4.53 12.12
N ASP A 30 3.03 -5.39 11.71
CA ASP A 30 2.68 -6.61 12.43
C ASP A 30 3.82 -7.65 12.46
N ASN A 31 4.70 -7.63 11.45
CA ASN A 31 5.78 -8.61 11.29
C ASN A 31 7.17 -8.06 11.62
N ASN A 32 7.27 -6.97 12.41
CA ASN A 32 8.56 -6.35 12.75
C ASN A 32 9.41 -5.99 11.51
N TYR A 33 8.76 -5.49 10.46
CA TYR A 33 9.35 -5.07 9.19
C TYR A 33 10.03 -6.19 8.39
N LYS A 34 9.71 -7.46 8.68
CA LYS A 34 10.14 -8.63 7.89
C LYS A 34 9.41 -8.67 6.55
N LYS A 35 10.06 -8.18 5.50
CA LYS A 35 9.49 -8.01 4.15
C LYS A 35 9.07 -9.33 3.51
N ASP A 36 9.81 -10.39 3.78
CA ASP A 36 9.56 -11.76 3.31
C ASP A 36 8.15 -12.25 3.72
N MET A 37 7.72 -11.95 4.95
CA MET A 37 6.40 -12.28 5.47
C MET A 37 5.26 -11.55 4.73
N CYS A 38 5.58 -10.44 4.06
CA CYS A 38 4.61 -9.56 3.40
C CYS A 38 4.63 -9.64 1.87
N THR A 39 5.38 -10.59 1.30
CA THR A 39 5.60 -10.73 -0.15
C THR A 39 4.29 -10.75 -0.95
N THR A 40 3.26 -11.43 -0.46
CA THR A 40 1.95 -11.51 -1.12
C THR A 40 1.26 -10.14 -1.20
N TYR A 41 1.38 -9.29 -0.19
CA TYR A 41 0.81 -7.94 -0.20
C TYR A 41 1.53 -7.05 -1.22
N PHE A 42 2.86 -7.15 -1.30
CA PHE A 42 3.63 -6.44 -2.31
C PHE A 42 3.32 -6.91 -3.72
N LEU A 43 3.07 -8.21 -3.92
CA LEU A 43 2.65 -8.73 -5.23
C LEU A 43 1.27 -8.19 -5.63
N LYS A 44 0.31 -8.15 -4.70
CA LYS A 44 -1.00 -7.52 -4.95
C LYS A 44 -0.87 -6.05 -5.31
N TYR A 45 -0.05 -5.28 -4.58
CA TYR A 45 0.22 -3.88 -4.90
C TYR A 45 0.81 -3.73 -6.32
N LYS A 46 1.80 -4.55 -6.68
CA LYS A 46 2.38 -4.55 -8.04
C LYS A 46 1.35 -4.90 -9.11
N ASN A 47 0.47 -5.87 -8.85
CA ASN A 47 -0.58 -6.26 -9.79
C ASN A 47 -1.61 -5.13 -9.97
N CYS A 48 -2.03 -4.48 -8.87
CA CYS A 48 -2.91 -3.32 -8.94
C CYS A 48 -2.31 -2.20 -9.80
N ARG A 49 -1.04 -1.84 -9.55
CA ARG A 49 -0.31 -0.83 -10.32
C ARG A 49 -0.03 -1.19 -11.78
N LYS A 50 -0.15 -2.47 -12.13
CA LYS A 50 0.01 -2.95 -13.51
C LYS A 50 -1.32 -2.91 -14.28
N PHE A 51 -2.43 -3.09 -13.57
CA PHE A 51 -3.76 -3.10 -14.16
C PHE A 51 -4.29 -1.67 -14.38
N TRP A 52 -4.09 -0.78 -13.40
CA TRP A 52 -4.47 0.63 -13.43
C TRP A 52 -3.33 1.52 -13.93
#